data_AF-A0A5N6URS1-F1
#
_entry.id   AF-A0A5N6URS1-F1
#
_cell.length_a   1.000
_cell.length_b   1.000
_cell.length_c   1.000
_cell.angle_alpha   90.00
_cell.angle_beta   90.00
_cell.angle_gamma   90.00
#
_symmetry.space_group_name_H-M   'P 1'
#
loop_
_entity.id
_entity.type
_entity.pdbx_description
1 polymer ?
#
loop_
_entity_poly.entity_id
_entity_poly.type
_entity_poly.pdbx_seq_one_letter_code
_entity_poly.pdbx_strand_id
1 'polypeptide(L)'
;MIAENMSLGILSLPSAMATLGLVPGVIILVGMSGVSWYTGYVIGQFKLRFPQTHSMGDAGELILGRFGREMMGIGQLLLLIFLMASHILTFSVLFNTITGHGTCTIVFAVIGMVVSFIGALPRTMNKVYYMSIVSCISIIAATFITMISIGVQAPAHVQVDATRDVSFQDAFLAVCNIIFAYITHVAFFGLISEMRDPREFPKSLTMLQVVDTSMYVVTAIVAYRYAGPDIASPALSSAGPVMKKVAYGIAMPTVVIAGVIYGHVACKYIYVRVFRGSDHMHQKSMLAVGTWVGIALALWVIAWVIAESIPVFNDLLSLISALFGSWFSYGFPAIFWLVMNKGVWFSSPRKILLTIVNLIILGIACAICGLGLYVSGKSIHENSSSASWTCANNAV
;
A
#
# COMPACT_ATOMS: atom_id res chain seq x y z
N MET A 1 7.85 -8.29 -4.67
CA MET A 1 7.76 -8.58 -3.22
C MET A 1 8.35 -7.46 -2.38
N ILE A 2 9.64 -7.47 -1.99
CA ILE A 2 10.18 -6.47 -1.04
C ILE A 2 10.00 -5.04 -1.55
N ALA A 3 10.42 -4.78 -2.79
CA ALA A 3 10.29 -3.46 -3.42
C ALA A 3 8.85 -2.94 -3.52
N GLU A 4 7.86 -3.83 -3.57
CA GLU A 4 6.44 -3.44 -3.68
C GLU A 4 5.83 -3.19 -2.30
N ASN A 5 6.29 -3.90 -1.26
CA ASN A 5 5.79 -3.70 0.10
C ASN A 5 6.46 -2.50 0.78
N MET A 6 7.79 -2.37 0.63
CA MET A 6 8.59 -1.26 1.16
C MET A 6 8.49 -0.02 0.26
N SER A 7 7.30 0.52 0.07
CA SER A 7 7.08 1.75 -0.72
C SER A 7 6.62 2.87 0.22
N LEU A 8 5.39 3.36 0.07
CA LEU A 8 4.87 4.49 0.86
C LEU A 8 4.56 4.16 2.32
N GLY A 9 4.27 2.89 2.63
CA GLY A 9 3.80 2.51 3.97
C GLY A 9 4.81 2.76 5.08
N ILE A 10 6.11 2.63 4.80
CA ILE A 10 7.17 2.90 5.79
C ILE A 10 7.18 4.36 6.26
N LEU A 11 6.67 5.28 5.44
CA LEU A 11 6.74 6.72 5.69
C LEU A 11 5.66 7.22 6.64
N SER A 12 4.54 6.49 6.83
CA SER A 12 3.49 6.86 7.78
C SER A 12 3.70 6.23 9.17
N LEU A 13 4.51 5.17 9.27
CA LEU A 13 4.71 4.44 10.52
C LEU A 13 5.21 5.31 11.68
N PRO A 14 6.19 6.23 11.50
CA PRO A 14 6.62 7.07 12.60
C PRO A 14 5.53 7.98 13.17
N SER A 15 4.66 8.53 12.30
CA SER A 15 3.50 9.33 12.70
C SER A 15 2.45 8.48 13.43
N ALA A 16 2.23 7.24 13.00
CA ALA A 16 1.37 6.30 13.71
C ALA A 16 1.92 5.96 15.12
N MET A 17 3.23 5.79 15.26
CA MET A 17 3.90 5.60 16.56
C MET A 17 3.76 6.84 17.45
N ALA A 18 3.91 8.03 16.88
CA ALA A 18 3.75 9.28 17.62
C ALA A 18 2.31 9.50 18.12
N THR A 19 1.32 8.95 17.42
CA THR A 19 -0.09 9.02 17.83
C THR A 19 -0.42 7.99 18.93
N LEU A 20 -0.04 6.72 18.72
CA LEU A 20 -0.39 5.64 19.64
C LEU A 20 0.50 5.61 20.90
N GLY A 21 1.74 6.09 20.80
CA GLY A 21 2.80 5.85 21.76
C GLY A 21 3.61 4.59 21.43
N LEU A 22 4.79 4.49 22.04
CA LEU A 22 5.79 3.49 21.68
C LEU A 22 5.31 2.04 21.89
N VAL A 23 4.71 1.75 23.04
CA VAL A 23 4.33 0.37 23.42
C VAL A 23 3.18 -0.17 22.56
N PRO A 24 1.99 0.47 22.50
CA PRO A 24 0.89 -0.04 21.69
C PRO A 24 1.23 0.01 20.19
N GLY A 25 1.97 1.02 19.73
CA GLY A 25 2.40 1.12 18.35
C GLY A 25 3.27 -0.06 17.90
N VAL A 26 4.30 -0.45 18.68
CA VAL A 26 5.15 -1.61 18.36
C VAL A 26 4.35 -2.92 18.42
N ILE A 27 3.49 -3.09 19.43
CA ILE A 27 2.67 -4.30 19.58
C ILE A 27 1.75 -4.49 18.37
N ILE A 28 1.08 -3.43 17.91
CA ILE A 28 0.19 -3.48 16.75
C ILE A 28 1.00 -3.69 15.47
N LEU A 29 2.14 -3.01 15.30
CA LEU A 29 3.02 -3.17 14.14
C LEU A 29 3.51 -4.63 13.98
N VAL A 30 4.03 -5.22 15.05
CA VAL A 30 4.52 -6.61 15.05
C VAL A 30 3.37 -7.62 14.99
N GLY A 31 2.26 -7.35 15.68
CA GLY A 31 1.06 -8.18 15.65
C GLY A 31 0.45 -8.28 14.25
N MET A 32 0.26 -7.13 13.58
CA MET A 32 -0.26 -7.09 12.22
C MET A 32 0.70 -7.70 11.21
N SER A 33 2.02 -7.61 11.45
CA SER A 33 3.04 -8.35 10.69
C SER A 33 2.83 -9.86 10.76
N GLY A 34 2.62 -10.42 11.96
CA GLY A 34 2.34 -11.85 12.13
C GLY A 34 1.05 -12.30 11.43
N VAL A 35 -0.03 -11.52 11.55
CA VAL A 35 -1.30 -11.80 10.86
C VAL A 35 -1.15 -11.70 9.35
N SER A 36 -0.42 -10.69 8.85
CA SER A 36 -0.09 -10.51 7.43
C SER A 36 0.67 -11.72 6.86
N TRP A 37 1.68 -12.21 7.58
CA TRP A 37 2.42 -13.40 7.17
C TRP A 37 1.51 -14.64 7.10
N TYR A 38 0.69 -14.85 8.12
CA TYR A 38 -0.23 -15.99 8.15
C TYR A 38 -1.23 -15.96 6.98
N THR A 39 -1.86 -14.82 6.74
CA THR A 39 -2.82 -14.65 5.65
C THR A 39 -2.16 -14.76 4.27
N GLY A 40 -0.93 -14.26 4.13
CA GLY A 40 -0.11 -14.49 2.94
C GLY A 40 0.19 -15.97 2.72
N TYR A 41 0.51 -16.70 3.78
CA TYR A 41 0.74 -18.14 3.74
C TYR A 41 -0.52 -18.90 3.28
N VAL A 42 -1.70 -18.50 3.76
CA VAL A 42 -2.98 -19.05 3.32
C VAL A 42 -3.22 -18.83 1.82
N ILE A 43 -2.90 -17.64 1.27
CA ILE A 43 -2.96 -17.39 -0.18
C ILE A 43 -2.04 -18.38 -0.93
N GLY A 44 -0.83 -18.60 -0.42
CA GLY A 44 0.10 -19.59 -0.97
C GLY A 44 -0.50 -21.00 -1.01
N GLN A 45 -1.12 -21.43 0.09
CA GLN A 45 -1.82 -22.73 0.14
C GLN A 45 -2.99 -22.80 -0.85
N PHE A 46 -3.77 -21.72 -0.97
CA PHE A 46 -4.87 -21.64 -1.92
C PHE A 46 -4.39 -21.76 -3.37
N LYS A 47 -3.32 -21.07 -3.73
CA LYS A 47 -2.70 -21.17 -5.06
C LYS A 47 -2.16 -22.56 -5.35
N LEU A 48 -1.55 -23.23 -4.38
CA LEU A 48 -1.08 -24.62 -4.54
C LEU A 48 -2.26 -25.60 -4.72
N ARG A 49 -3.39 -25.36 -4.06
CA ARG A 49 -4.60 -26.18 -4.20
C ARG A 49 -5.34 -25.93 -5.52
N PHE A 50 -5.32 -24.69 -5.99
CA PHE A 50 -6.00 -24.23 -7.21
C PHE A 50 -5.04 -23.49 -8.15
N PRO A 51 -4.18 -24.22 -8.88
CA PRO A 51 -3.10 -23.64 -9.70
C PRO A 51 -3.57 -22.67 -10.79
N GLN A 52 -4.82 -22.77 -11.24
CA GLN A 52 -5.44 -21.91 -12.24
C GLN A 52 -5.69 -20.46 -11.77
N THR A 53 -5.53 -20.17 -10.48
CA THR A 53 -5.85 -18.87 -9.88
C THR A 53 -4.71 -17.87 -10.13
N HIS A 54 -4.84 -16.93 -11.06
CA HIS A 54 -3.76 -15.97 -11.38
C HIS A 54 -4.00 -14.56 -10.80
N SER A 55 -5.22 -14.27 -10.36
CA SER A 55 -5.63 -12.99 -9.79
C SER A 55 -6.62 -13.19 -8.63
N MET A 56 -6.87 -12.14 -7.84
CA MET A 56 -7.92 -12.19 -6.82
C MET A 56 -9.31 -12.40 -7.45
N GLY A 57 -9.53 -11.87 -8.66
CA GLY A 57 -10.75 -12.14 -9.42
C GLY A 57 -10.96 -13.63 -9.72
N ASP A 58 -9.91 -14.36 -10.12
CA ASP A 58 -10.02 -15.80 -10.37
C ASP A 58 -10.31 -16.58 -9.07
N ALA A 59 -9.73 -16.13 -7.94
CA ALA A 59 -10.02 -16.71 -6.63
C ALA A 59 -11.49 -16.48 -6.25
N GLY A 60 -12.01 -15.28 -6.51
CA GLY A 60 -13.42 -14.94 -6.33
C GLY A 60 -14.35 -15.78 -7.21
N GLU A 61 -13.96 -16.04 -8.46
CA GLU A 61 -14.71 -16.91 -9.37
C GLU A 61 -14.87 -18.32 -8.81
N LEU A 62 -13.81 -18.86 -8.21
CA LEU A 62 -13.84 -20.20 -7.65
C LEU A 62 -14.79 -20.32 -6.44
N ILE A 63 -14.94 -19.24 -5.66
CA ILE A 63 -15.69 -19.26 -4.39
C ILE A 63 -17.16 -18.86 -4.59
N LEU A 64 -17.43 -17.81 -5.36
CA LEU A 64 -18.77 -17.22 -5.53
C LEU A 64 -19.20 -17.16 -7.02
N GLY A 65 -18.52 -17.88 -7.92
CA GLY A 65 -18.82 -17.85 -9.35
C GLY A 65 -18.63 -16.47 -9.97
N ARG A 66 -19.42 -16.16 -11.00
CA ARG A 66 -19.31 -14.89 -11.76
C ARG A 66 -19.38 -13.65 -10.86
N PHE A 67 -20.22 -13.66 -9.84
CA PHE A 67 -20.33 -12.53 -8.91
C PHE A 67 -19.01 -12.28 -8.15
N GLY A 68 -18.39 -13.34 -7.62
CA GLY A 68 -17.11 -13.22 -6.92
C GLY A 68 -15.98 -12.73 -7.82
N ARG A 69 -15.99 -13.15 -9.09
CA ARG A 69 -15.04 -12.69 -10.10
C ARG A 69 -15.09 -11.18 -10.29
N GLU A 70 -16.30 -10.63 -10.42
CA GLU A 70 -16.48 -9.18 -10.56
C GLU A 70 -16.13 -8.44 -9.28
N MET A 71 -16.63 -8.91 -8.13
CA MET A 71 -16.42 -8.23 -6.85
C MET A 71 -14.93 -8.14 -6.49
N MET A 72 -14.20 -9.26 -6.50
CA MET A 72 -12.77 -9.26 -6.18
C MET A 72 -11.92 -8.66 -7.30
N GLY A 73 -12.33 -8.83 -8.56
CA GLY A 73 -11.62 -8.27 -9.71
C GLY A 73 -11.69 -6.74 -9.76
N ILE A 74 -12.90 -6.18 -9.63
CA ILE A 74 -13.12 -4.72 -9.55
C ILE A 74 -12.50 -4.19 -8.27
N GLY A 75 -12.65 -4.87 -7.13
CA GLY A 75 -12.01 -4.47 -5.88
C GLY A 75 -10.48 -4.39 -5.99
N GLN A 76 -9.84 -5.38 -6.65
CA GLN A 76 -8.40 -5.37 -6.91
C GLN A 76 -8.02 -4.18 -7.81
N LEU A 77 -8.79 -3.92 -8.87
CA LEU A 77 -8.55 -2.78 -9.76
C LEU A 77 -8.67 -1.45 -9.02
N LEU A 78 -9.69 -1.28 -8.19
CA LEU A 78 -9.88 -0.08 -7.38
C LEU A 78 -8.73 0.10 -6.38
N LEU A 79 -8.30 -0.95 -5.67
CA LEU A 79 -7.12 -0.90 -4.81
C LEU A 79 -5.90 -0.38 -5.58
N LEU A 80 -5.62 -0.90 -6.77
CA LEU A 80 -4.50 -0.43 -7.59
C LEU A 80 -4.64 1.05 -7.97
N ILE A 81 -5.84 1.52 -8.32
CA ILE A 81 -6.09 2.94 -8.63
C ILE A 81 -5.84 3.83 -7.41
N PHE A 82 -6.26 3.41 -6.22
CA PHE A 82 -5.99 4.15 -5.00
C PHE A 82 -4.50 4.17 -4.63
N LEU A 83 -3.77 3.08 -4.89
CA LEU A 83 -2.31 3.05 -4.76
C LEU A 83 -1.63 3.98 -5.78
N MET A 84 -2.14 4.05 -7.02
CA MET A 84 -1.67 5.05 -7.99
C MET A 84 -1.90 6.47 -7.45
N ALA A 85 -3.07 6.74 -6.86
CA ALA A 85 -3.39 8.04 -6.27
C ALA A 85 -2.44 8.41 -5.12
N SER A 86 -2.09 7.48 -4.24
CA SER A 86 -1.15 7.75 -3.15
C SER A 86 0.25 8.09 -3.66
N HIS A 87 0.66 7.52 -4.80
CA HIS A 87 1.90 7.89 -5.48
C HIS A 87 1.86 9.30 -6.10
N ILE A 88 0.73 9.72 -6.69
CA ILE A 88 0.55 11.09 -7.19
C ILE A 88 0.56 12.09 -6.03
N LEU A 89 -0.15 11.78 -4.93
CA LEU A 89 -0.15 12.61 -3.73
C LEU A 89 1.28 12.77 -3.19
N THR A 90 2.00 11.66 -3.03
CA THR A 90 3.40 11.70 -2.56
C THR A 90 4.31 12.49 -3.51
N PHE A 91 4.07 12.41 -4.82
CA PHE A 91 4.81 13.20 -5.80
C PHE A 91 4.59 14.71 -5.62
N SER A 92 3.35 15.13 -5.35
CA SER A 92 3.05 16.54 -5.09
C SER A 92 3.74 17.04 -3.80
N VAL A 93 3.71 16.24 -2.72
CA VAL A 93 4.43 16.51 -1.46
C VAL A 93 5.93 16.63 -1.69
N LEU A 94 6.49 15.72 -2.49
CA LEU A 94 7.91 15.70 -2.86
C LEU A 94 8.30 17.00 -3.56
N PHE A 95 7.56 17.42 -4.60
CA PHE A 95 7.89 18.62 -5.36
C PHE A 95 7.65 19.90 -4.56
N ASN A 96 6.59 19.96 -3.76
CA ASN A 96 6.37 21.04 -2.81
C ASN A 96 7.55 21.17 -1.83
N THR A 97 8.07 20.06 -1.32
CA THR A 97 9.22 20.07 -0.41
C THR A 97 10.50 20.55 -1.08
N ILE A 98 10.84 20.00 -2.26
CA ILE A 98 12.09 20.31 -2.95
C ILE A 98 12.10 21.77 -3.42
N THR A 99 11.01 22.22 -4.03
CA THR A 99 10.89 23.58 -4.58
C THR A 99 10.59 24.64 -3.52
N GLY A 100 10.16 24.25 -2.33
CA GLY A 100 9.65 25.20 -1.33
C GLY A 100 8.32 25.80 -1.76
N HIS A 101 7.43 24.98 -2.32
CA HIS A 101 6.14 25.36 -2.89
C HIS A 101 6.26 26.39 -4.03
N GLY A 102 7.06 26.05 -5.05
CA GLY A 102 7.36 26.96 -6.17
C GLY A 102 6.20 27.20 -7.16
N THR A 103 5.15 26.38 -7.12
CA THR A 103 3.90 26.60 -7.86
C THR A 103 2.74 25.91 -7.13
N CYS A 104 1.52 26.10 -7.64
CA CYS A 104 0.30 25.47 -7.14
C CYS A 104 0.45 23.93 -7.05
N THR A 105 0.06 23.35 -5.92
CA THR A 105 0.15 21.90 -5.66
C THR A 105 -0.52 21.05 -6.75
N ILE A 106 -1.67 21.50 -7.26
CA ILE A 106 -2.39 20.84 -8.36
C ILE A 106 -1.49 20.67 -9.59
N VAL A 107 -0.65 21.66 -9.90
CA VAL A 107 0.27 21.60 -11.04
C VAL A 107 1.30 20.50 -10.81
N PHE A 108 1.85 20.37 -9.60
CA PHE A 108 2.76 19.27 -9.27
C PHE A 108 2.10 17.91 -9.37
N ALA A 109 0.84 17.77 -8.93
CA ALA A 109 0.10 16.53 -9.07
C ALA A 109 -0.19 16.16 -10.54
N VAL A 110 -0.54 17.14 -11.37
CA VAL A 110 -0.69 16.96 -12.83
C VAL A 110 0.63 16.53 -13.47
N ILE A 111 1.76 17.12 -13.08
CA ILE A 111 3.09 16.69 -13.55
C ILE A 111 3.34 15.24 -13.12
N GLY A 112 3.05 14.88 -11.86
CA GLY A 112 3.17 13.51 -11.37
C GLY A 112 2.32 12.52 -12.16
N MET A 113 1.07 12.89 -12.45
CA MET A 113 0.16 12.12 -13.31
C MET A 113 0.76 11.91 -14.71
N VAL A 114 1.24 12.97 -15.36
CA VAL A 114 1.80 12.90 -16.73
C VAL A 114 3.07 12.05 -16.76
N VAL A 115 4.00 12.25 -15.82
CA VAL A 115 5.23 11.46 -15.71
C VAL A 115 4.91 9.98 -15.52
N SER A 116 3.97 9.67 -14.63
CA SER A 116 3.61 8.28 -14.31
C SER A 116 2.80 7.63 -15.44
N PHE A 117 1.96 8.40 -16.12
CA PHE A 117 1.27 7.98 -17.34
C PHE A 117 2.26 7.59 -18.44
N ILE A 118 3.22 8.46 -18.76
CA ILE A 118 4.26 8.20 -19.77
C ILE A 118 5.08 6.97 -19.36
N GLY A 119 5.46 6.86 -18.09
CA GLY A 119 6.19 5.71 -17.55
C GLY A 119 5.44 4.38 -17.66
N ALA A 120 4.10 4.40 -17.61
CA ALA A 120 3.26 3.21 -17.70
C ALA A 120 2.94 2.77 -19.15
N LEU A 121 3.19 3.63 -20.16
CA LEU A 121 2.91 3.34 -21.57
C LEU A 121 3.61 2.11 -22.15
N PRO A 122 4.87 1.78 -21.80
CA PRO A 122 5.51 0.58 -22.32
C PRO A 122 4.69 -0.68 -21.97
N ARG A 123 4.18 -1.37 -23.00
CA ARG A 123 3.34 -2.58 -22.84
C ARG A 123 4.09 -3.79 -22.26
N THR A 124 5.42 -3.79 -22.33
CA THR A 124 6.27 -4.89 -21.87
C THR A 124 7.13 -4.46 -20.70
N MET A 125 7.02 -5.20 -19.61
CA MET A 125 7.71 -4.97 -18.35
C MET A 125 8.97 -5.83 -18.20
N ASN A 126 9.71 -6.05 -19.30
CA ASN A 126 10.90 -6.93 -19.33
C ASN A 126 12.02 -6.49 -18.38
N LYS A 127 11.98 -5.24 -17.90
CA LYS A 127 12.96 -4.67 -16.95
C LYS A 127 12.36 -4.32 -15.59
N VAL A 128 11.16 -4.81 -15.25
CA VAL A 128 10.51 -4.49 -13.96
C VAL A 128 11.38 -4.85 -12.78
N TYR A 129 12.06 -5.99 -12.82
CA TYR A 129 12.93 -6.36 -11.70
C TYR A 129 14.03 -5.33 -11.43
N TYR A 130 14.66 -4.75 -12.47
CA TYR A 130 15.66 -3.70 -12.31
C TYR A 130 15.03 -2.42 -11.74
N MET A 131 13.87 -2.02 -12.26
CA MET A 131 13.14 -0.86 -11.77
C MET A 131 12.75 -1.02 -10.29
N SER A 132 12.26 -2.20 -9.91
CA SER A 132 11.94 -2.56 -8.53
C SER A 132 13.18 -2.53 -7.62
N ILE A 133 14.35 -2.98 -8.09
CA ILE A 133 15.60 -2.89 -7.30
C ILE A 133 15.98 -1.43 -7.07
N VAL A 134 15.95 -0.59 -8.11
CA VAL A 134 16.26 0.84 -7.99
C VAL A 134 15.30 1.53 -7.04
N SER A 135 14.00 1.24 -7.14
CA SER A 135 12.97 1.71 -6.20
C SER A 135 13.28 1.28 -4.76
N CYS A 136 13.55 0.00 -4.52
CA CYS A 136 13.86 -0.50 -3.18
C CYS A 136 15.10 0.17 -2.56
N ILE A 137 16.18 0.32 -3.33
CA ILE A 137 17.40 0.98 -2.86
C ILE A 137 17.13 2.47 -2.55
N SER A 138 16.36 3.14 -3.43
CA SER A 138 15.99 4.55 -3.30
C SER A 138 15.26 4.83 -1.98
N ILE A 139 14.20 4.08 -1.67
CA ILE A 139 13.42 4.31 -0.44
C ILE A 139 14.17 3.91 0.82
N ILE A 140 14.94 2.82 0.79
CA ILE A 140 15.78 2.42 1.92
C ILE A 140 16.81 3.52 2.21
N ALA A 141 17.51 4.01 1.18
CA ALA A 141 18.48 5.11 1.34
C ALA A 141 17.82 6.38 1.87
N ALA A 142 16.68 6.79 1.31
CA ALA A 142 15.94 7.97 1.78
C ALA A 142 15.49 7.83 3.26
N THR A 143 15.08 6.63 3.66
CA THR A 143 14.66 6.34 5.03
C THR A 143 15.84 6.43 6.01
N PHE A 144 16.99 5.84 5.66
CA PHE A 144 18.20 5.97 6.48
C PHE A 144 18.67 7.42 6.59
N ILE A 145 18.70 8.16 5.48
CA ILE A 145 19.05 9.59 5.47
C ILE A 145 18.11 10.36 6.42
N THR A 146 16.82 10.07 6.38
CA THR A 146 15.82 10.71 7.25
C THR A 146 16.07 10.40 8.72
N MET A 147 16.26 9.12 9.08
CA MET A 147 16.54 8.72 10.46
C MET A 147 17.82 9.37 11.01
N ILE A 148 18.90 9.38 10.22
CA ILE A 148 20.16 10.00 10.61
C ILE A 148 19.97 11.52 10.78
N SER A 149 19.28 12.16 9.84
CA SER A 149 19.01 13.60 9.89
C SER A 149 18.21 13.99 11.12
N ILE A 150 17.15 13.24 11.46
CA ILE A 150 16.33 13.48 12.66
C ILE A 150 17.18 13.25 13.90
N GLY A 151 17.98 12.17 13.95
CA GLY A 151 18.83 11.86 15.10
C GLY A 151 19.90 12.92 15.38
N VAL A 152 20.54 13.46 14.35
CA VAL A 152 21.57 14.51 14.49
C VAL A 152 20.98 15.85 14.90
N GLN A 153 19.75 16.16 14.46
CA GLN A 153 19.06 17.43 14.79
C GLN A 153 18.21 17.34 16.06
N ALA A 154 18.18 16.18 16.72
CA ALA A 154 17.33 15.95 17.87
C ALA A 154 17.69 16.92 19.01
N PRO A 155 16.69 17.57 19.65
CA PRO A 155 16.94 18.40 20.82
C PRO A 155 17.43 17.55 22.00
N ALA A 156 18.11 18.18 22.96
CA ALA A 156 18.67 17.49 24.13
C ALA A 156 17.60 16.73 24.95
N HIS A 157 16.36 17.20 24.93
CA HIS A 157 15.21 16.54 25.52
C HIS A 157 14.11 16.36 24.46
N VAL A 158 13.77 15.11 24.17
CA VAL A 158 12.66 14.72 23.30
C VAL A 158 11.65 13.98 24.16
N GLN A 159 10.39 14.41 24.14
CA GLN A 159 9.32 13.69 24.80
C GLN A 159 9.07 12.37 24.07
N VAL A 160 9.12 11.26 24.81
CA VAL A 160 8.87 9.92 24.28
C VAL A 160 7.89 9.23 25.20
N ASP A 161 6.64 9.21 24.76
CA ASP A 161 5.56 8.61 25.55
C ASP A 161 5.46 7.11 25.26
N ALA A 162 5.45 6.30 26.32
CA ALA A 162 5.19 4.87 26.23
C ALA A 162 3.77 4.60 25.72
N THR A 163 2.81 5.40 26.17
CA THR A 163 1.39 5.39 25.81
C THR A 163 0.91 6.83 25.73
N ARG A 164 0.04 7.14 24.77
CA ARG A 164 -0.61 8.45 24.70
C ARG A 164 -2.11 8.31 24.84
N ASP A 165 -2.71 9.29 25.52
CA ASP A 165 -4.15 9.44 25.56
C ASP A 165 -4.58 10.30 24.35
N VAL A 166 -5.23 9.66 23.39
CA VAL A 166 -5.66 10.26 22.12
C VAL A 166 -7.09 9.84 21.83
N SER A 167 -7.77 10.60 20.96
CA SER A 167 -9.13 10.24 20.57
C SER A 167 -9.16 8.87 19.91
N PHE A 168 -10.28 8.15 20.03
CA PHE A 168 -10.47 6.87 19.35
C PHE A 168 -10.28 7.00 17.83
N GLN A 169 -10.68 8.14 17.26
CA GLN A 169 -10.51 8.45 15.83
C GLN A 169 -9.02 8.46 15.44
N ASP A 170 -8.20 9.22 16.15
CA ASP A 170 -6.77 9.36 15.84
C ASP A 170 -6.03 8.03 16.06
N ALA A 171 -6.35 7.32 17.14
CA ALA A 171 -5.79 6.00 17.41
C ALA A 171 -6.11 5.02 16.27
N PHE A 172 -7.37 4.93 15.83
CA PHE A 172 -7.76 3.96 14.82
C PHE A 172 -7.26 4.34 13.41
N LEU A 173 -7.15 5.64 13.10
CA LEU A 173 -6.45 6.13 11.91
C LEU A 173 -4.98 5.70 11.90
N ALA A 174 -4.28 5.83 13.02
CA ALA A 174 -2.90 5.36 13.16
C ALA A 174 -2.78 3.84 12.97
N VAL A 175 -3.72 3.05 13.49
CA VAL A 175 -3.79 1.60 13.25
C VAL A 175 -3.98 1.29 11.77
N CYS A 176 -4.86 1.99 11.07
CA CYS A 176 -5.07 1.81 9.63
C CYS A 176 -3.82 2.19 8.81
N ASN A 177 -3.06 3.20 9.24
CA ASN A 177 -1.77 3.54 8.63
C ASN A 177 -0.71 2.46 8.85
N ILE A 178 -0.67 1.82 10.02
CA ILE A 178 0.19 0.64 10.26
C ILE A 178 -0.22 -0.52 9.34
N ILE A 179 -1.52 -0.76 9.22
CA ILE A 179 -2.06 -1.82 8.34
C ILE A 179 -1.64 -1.59 6.90
N PHE A 180 -1.62 -0.34 6.42
CA PHE A 180 -1.26 0.01 5.04
C PHE A 180 0.13 -0.54 4.68
N ALA A 181 1.07 -0.60 5.63
CA ALA A 181 2.41 -1.12 5.40
C ALA A 181 2.46 -2.63 5.10
N TYR A 182 1.35 -3.36 5.28
CA TYR A 182 1.25 -4.81 5.12
C TYR A 182 0.17 -5.27 4.12
N ILE A 183 -0.20 -4.45 3.12
CA ILE A 183 -1.31 -4.75 2.19
C ILE A 183 -0.91 -5.37 0.83
N THR A 184 0.28 -5.96 0.69
CA THR A 184 0.81 -6.47 -0.60
C THR A 184 0.12 -7.75 -1.12
N HIS A 185 -0.79 -8.35 -0.35
CA HIS A 185 -1.44 -9.64 -0.68
C HIS A 185 -2.09 -9.71 -2.05
N VAL A 186 -2.61 -8.59 -2.55
CA VAL A 186 -3.24 -8.51 -3.88
C VAL A 186 -2.31 -8.95 -5.02
N ALA A 187 -0.99 -8.79 -4.84
CA ALA A 187 0.02 -9.17 -5.83
C ALA A 187 0.45 -10.64 -5.73
N PHE A 188 0.15 -11.34 -4.62
CA PHE A 188 0.73 -12.66 -4.35
C PHE A 188 0.34 -13.72 -5.39
N PHE A 189 -0.90 -13.77 -5.87
CA PHE A 189 -1.28 -14.74 -6.91
C PHE A 189 -0.50 -14.57 -8.21
N GLY A 190 -0.29 -13.32 -8.63
CA GLY A 190 0.52 -13.00 -9.80
C GLY A 190 1.98 -13.39 -9.58
N LEU A 191 2.56 -13.00 -8.43
CA LEU A 191 3.94 -13.31 -8.10
C LEU A 191 4.21 -14.80 -7.99
N ILE A 192 3.33 -15.57 -7.33
CA ILE A 192 3.44 -17.03 -7.23
C ILE A 192 3.37 -17.69 -8.62
N SER A 193 2.56 -17.14 -9.53
CA SER A 193 2.43 -17.68 -10.89
C SER A 193 3.69 -17.50 -11.74
N GLU A 194 4.54 -16.53 -11.40
CA GLU A 194 5.82 -16.27 -12.07
C GLU A 194 7.01 -17.01 -11.40
N MET A 195 6.77 -17.70 -10.28
CA MET A 195 7.81 -18.48 -9.61
C MET A 195 8.10 -19.77 -10.38
N ARG A 196 9.38 -20.13 -10.49
CA ARG A 196 9.80 -21.42 -11.06
C ARG A 196 9.19 -22.61 -10.31
N ASP A 197 9.17 -22.55 -8.97
CA ASP A 197 8.45 -23.50 -8.12
C ASP A 197 7.56 -22.75 -7.11
N PRO A 198 6.23 -22.78 -7.28
CA PRO A 198 5.27 -22.17 -6.35
C PRO A 198 5.39 -22.65 -4.89
N ARG A 199 5.96 -23.84 -4.64
CA ARG A 199 6.12 -24.39 -3.29
C ARG A 199 7.18 -23.65 -2.47
N GLU A 200 8.07 -22.90 -3.12
CA GLU A 200 9.06 -22.05 -2.45
C GLU A 200 8.48 -20.71 -1.96
N PHE A 201 7.22 -20.41 -2.27
CA PHE A 201 6.58 -19.16 -1.86
C PHE A 201 6.68 -18.86 -0.36
N PRO A 202 6.46 -19.81 0.58
CA PRO A 202 6.58 -19.55 2.02
C PRO A 202 7.97 -19.05 2.44
N LYS A 203 9.03 -19.51 1.76
CA LYS A 203 10.40 -19.03 2.00
C LYS A 203 10.53 -17.57 1.60
N SER A 204 10.05 -17.22 0.41
CA SER A 204 10.06 -15.85 -0.11
C SER A 204 9.20 -14.91 0.73
N LEU A 205 8.02 -15.37 1.16
CA LEU A 205 7.12 -14.63 2.06
C LEU A 205 7.74 -14.39 3.43
N THR A 206 8.44 -15.37 3.99
CA THR A 206 9.10 -15.23 5.29
C THR A 206 10.26 -14.23 5.21
N MET A 207 11.07 -14.30 4.15
CA MET A 207 12.12 -13.32 3.90
C MET A 207 11.54 -11.90 3.75
N LEU A 208 10.47 -11.74 2.96
CA LEU A 208 9.74 -10.48 2.82
C LEU A 208 9.34 -9.94 4.19
N GLN A 209 8.61 -10.73 4.98
CA GLN A 209 8.05 -10.27 6.25
C GLN A 209 9.14 -9.88 7.25
N VAL A 210 10.23 -10.66 7.35
CA VAL A 210 11.34 -10.36 8.26
C VAL A 210 12.02 -9.04 7.88
N VAL A 211 12.36 -8.87 6.59
CA VAL A 211 13.00 -7.65 6.09
C VAL A 211 12.10 -6.44 6.33
N ASP A 212 10.84 -6.50 5.93
CA ASP A 212 9.91 -5.39 6.04
C ASP A 212 9.65 -5.02 7.49
N THR A 213 9.32 -6.01 8.34
CA THR A 213 9.02 -5.76 9.75
C THR A 213 10.21 -5.19 10.49
N SER A 214 11.42 -5.69 10.22
CA SER A 214 12.63 -5.15 10.84
C SER A 214 12.86 -3.69 10.45
N MET A 215 12.75 -3.35 9.17
CA MET A 215 12.92 -1.98 8.70
C MET A 215 11.83 -1.07 9.27
N TYR A 216 10.59 -1.54 9.29
CA TYR A 216 9.43 -0.79 9.79
C TYR A 216 9.55 -0.48 11.27
N VAL A 217 9.90 -1.49 12.09
CA VAL A 217 10.11 -1.31 13.54
C VAL A 217 11.26 -0.36 13.80
N VAL A 218 12.42 -0.55 13.14
CA VAL A 218 13.58 0.33 13.31
C VAL A 218 13.22 1.76 12.92
N THR A 219 12.61 1.95 11.75
CA THR A 219 12.25 3.29 11.26
C THR A 219 11.27 3.98 12.19
N ALA A 220 10.21 3.29 12.59
CA ALA A 220 9.17 3.86 13.43
C ALA A 220 9.68 4.22 14.84
N ILE A 221 10.49 3.35 15.45
CA ILE A 221 11.08 3.60 16.78
C ILE A 221 12.12 4.71 16.72
N VAL A 222 13.08 4.64 15.80
CA VAL A 222 14.18 5.61 15.72
C VAL A 222 13.64 7.00 15.43
N ALA A 223 12.77 7.12 14.42
CA ALA A 223 12.23 8.42 14.06
C ALA A 223 11.36 9.01 15.20
N TYR A 224 10.50 8.22 15.85
CA TYR A 224 9.73 8.71 17.00
C TYR A 224 10.63 9.04 18.21
N ARG A 225 11.66 8.25 18.49
CA ARG A 225 12.59 8.49 19.61
C ARG A 225 13.32 9.83 19.51
N TYR A 226 13.60 10.29 18.29
CA TYR A 226 14.38 11.50 18.05
C TYR A 226 13.54 12.70 17.61
N ALA A 227 12.38 12.50 16.98
CA ALA A 227 11.45 13.58 16.61
C ALA A 227 10.35 13.84 17.65
N GLY A 228 9.96 12.83 18.43
CA GLY A 228 8.86 12.93 19.40
C GLY A 228 7.48 13.06 18.75
N PRO A 229 6.51 13.69 19.45
CA PRO A 229 5.14 13.90 18.99
C PRO A 229 4.99 14.66 17.67
N ASP A 230 5.94 15.54 17.35
CA ASP A 230 5.86 16.50 16.24
C ASP A 230 6.34 15.94 14.90
N ILE A 231 6.50 14.62 14.80
CA ILE A 231 6.94 13.97 13.56
C ILE A 231 5.88 14.13 12.46
N ALA A 232 6.31 14.70 11.33
CA ALA A 232 5.46 14.89 10.16
C ALA A 232 5.17 13.57 9.44
N SER A 233 4.09 13.55 8.65
CA SER A 233 3.75 12.43 7.75
C SER A 233 3.54 12.96 6.32
N PRO A 234 4.31 12.49 5.32
CA PRO A 234 5.31 11.42 5.37
C PRO A 234 6.57 11.78 6.19
N ALA A 235 7.18 10.80 6.84
CA ALA A 235 8.32 10.99 7.76
C ALA A 235 9.53 11.74 7.16
N LEU A 236 9.71 11.67 5.84
CA LEU A 236 10.74 12.41 5.09
C LEU A 236 10.68 13.92 5.35
N SER A 237 9.48 14.47 5.56
CA SER A 237 9.26 15.90 5.86
C SER A 237 9.91 16.34 7.17
N SER A 238 10.17 15.41 8.09
CA SER A 238 10.78 15.69 9.39
C SER A 238 12.30 15.86 9.33
N ALA A 239 12.95 15.57 8.19
CA ALA A 239 14.40 15.64 8.04
C ALA A 239 14.93 17.08 7.89
N GLY A 240 14.60 18.02 8.79
CA GLY A 240 15.10 19.40 8.75
C GLY A 240 14.90 20.16 7.42
N PRO A 241 15.41 21.39 7.25
CA PRO A 241 15.12 22.18 6.05
C PRO A 241 15.83 21.71 4.76
N VAL A 242 17.11 21.31 4.87
CA VAL A 242 17.93 20.87 3.73
C VAL A 242 17.79 19.37 3.50
N MET A 243 17.88 18.59 4.58
CA MET A 243 17.92 17.14 4.49
C MET A 243 16.58 16.54 4.02
N LYS A 244 15.43 17.19 4.26
CA LYS A 244 14.15 16.77 3.68
C LYS A 244 14.17 16.84 2.16
N LYS A 245 14.77 17.88 1.58
CA LYS A 245 14.92 18.00 0.12
C LYS A 245 15.81 16.89 -0.44
N VAL A 246 16.91 16.58 0.26
CA VAL A 246 17.80 15.47 -0.10
C VAL A 246 17.06 14.14 -0.01
N ALA A 247 16.38 13.87 1.10
CA ALA A 247 15.68 12.61 1.31
C ALA A 247 14.55 12.40 0.30
N TYR A 248 13.74 13.43 0.02
CA TYR A 248 12.73 13.40 -1.04
C TYR A 248 13.33 13.24 -2.44
N GLY A 249 14.47 13.89 -2.74
CA GLY A 249 15.19 13.70 -3.99
C GLY A 249 15.66 12.24 -4.17
N ILE A 250 16.19 11.63 -3.11
CA ILE A 250 16.60 10.22 -3.12
C ILE A 250 15.39 9.28 -3.17
N ALA A 251 14.24 9.64 -2.59
CA ALA A 251 12.99 8.86 -2.64
C ALA A 251 12.26 8.95 -4.00
N MET A 252 12.58 9.95 -4.84
CA MET A 252 11.89 10.23 -6.10
C MET A 252 11.78 9.00 -7.04
N PRO A 253 12.84 8.19 -7.26
CA PRO A 253 12.72 6.97 -8.04
C PRO A 253 11.63 6.03 -7.52
N THR A 254 11.52 5.85 -6.21
CA THR A 254 10.47 5.01 -5.61
C THR A 254 9.08 5.57 -5.89
N VAL A 255 8.90 6.87 -5.65
CA VAL A 255 7.60 7.54 -5.80
C VAL A 255 7.07 7.38 -7.24
N VAL A 256 7.95 7.49 -8.25
CA VAL A 256 7.55 7.34 -9.66
C VAL A 256 7.46 5.88 -10.06
N ILE A 257 8.50 5.07 -9.82
CA ILE A 257 8.58 3.70 -10.33
C ILE A 257 7.49 2.80 -9.74
N ALA A 258 7.25 2.86 -8.42
CA ALA A 258 6.23 2.03 -7.80
C ALA A 258 4.82 2.42 -8.29
N GLY A 259 4.53 3.72 -8.44
CA GLY A 259 3.29 4.20 -9.05
C GLY A 259 3.09 3.70 -10.48
N VAL A 260 4.15 3.76 -11.30
CA VAL A 260 4.15 3.23 -12.68
C VAL A 260 3.89 1.73 -12.70
N ILE A 261 4.46 0.94 -11.78
CA ILE A 261 4.22 -0.51 -11.69
C ILE A 261 2.74 -0.78 -11.40
N TYR A 262 2.14 -0.11 -10.41
CA TYR A 262 0.71 -0.28 -10.12
C TYR A 262 -0.18 0.13 -11.30
N GLY A 263 0.12 1.28 -11.93
CA GLY A 263 -0.57 1.75 -13.12
C GLY A 263 -0.50 0.75 -14.26
N HIS A 264 0.68 0.18 -14.51
CA HIS A 264 0.86 -0.83 -15.55
C HIS A 264 0.06 -2.11 -15.25
N VAL A 265 0.07 -2.60 -14.00
CA VAL A 265 -0.70 -3.78 -13.59
C VAL A 265 -2.21 -3.53 -13.75
N ALA A 266 -2.71 -2.36 -13.36
CA ALA A 266 -4.11 -1.97 -13.54
C ALA A 266 -4.50 -1.89 -15.03
N CYS A 267 -3.67 -1.26 -15.86
CA CYS A 267 -3.88 -1.19 -17.31
C CYS A 267 -3.93 -2.59 -17.94
N LYS A 268 -2.97 -3.44 -17.59
CA LYS A 268 -2.88 -4.82 -18.08
C LYS A 268 -4.11 -5.63 -17.66
N TYR A 269 -4.60 -5.47 -16.44
CA TYR A 269 -5.80 -6.15 -15.96
C TYR A 269 -7.01 -5.84 -16.84
N ILE A 270 -7.29 -4.55 -17.11
CA ILE A 270 -8.41 -4.13 -17.97
C ILE A 270 -8.17 -4.60 -19.42
N TYR A 271 -6.97 -4.38 -19.95
CA TYR A 271 -6.65 -4.72 -21.34
C TYR A 271 -6.82 -6.22 -21.62
N VAL A 272 -6.28 -7.08 -20.74
CA VAL A 272 -6.44 -8.54 -20.85
C VAL A 272 -7.90 -8.93 -20.75
N ARG A 273 -8.70 -8.23 -19.92
CA ARG A 273 -10.12 -8.52 -19.76
C ARG A 273 -10.95 -8.14 -20.98
N VAL A 274 -10.67 -7.01 -21.62
CA VAL A 274 -11.33 -6.54 -22.85
C VAL A 274 -10.96 -7.40 -24.05
N PHE A 275 -9.69 -7.77 -24.18
CA PHE A 275 -9.16 -8.46 -25.37
C PHE A 275 -8.93 -9.96 -25.18
N ARG A 276 -9.39 -10.56 -24.06
CA ARG A 276 -9.22 -12.01 -23.80
C ARG A 276 -9.84 -12.82 -24.93
N GLY A 277 -9.05 -13.68 -25.56
CA GLY A 277 -9.50 -14.52 -26.69
C GLY A 277 -9.51 -13.82 -28.05
N SER A 278 -8.93 -12.62 -28.17
CA SER A 278 -8.71 -11.93 -29.45
C SER A 278 -7.23 -11.90 -29.84
N ASP A 279 -6.93 -11.87 -31.15
CA ASP A 279 -5.56 -11.76 -31.67
C ASP A 279 -4.92 -10.38 -31.40
N HIS A 280 -5.71 -9.42 -30.93
CA HIS A 280 -5.29 -8.03 -30.72
C HIS A 280 -4.34 -7.86 -29.52
N MET A 281 -4.22 -8.88 -28.65
CA MET A 281 -3.34 -8.81 -27.48
C MET A 281 -1.86 -8.66 -27.82
N HIS A 282 -1.41 -9.20 -28.96
CA HIS A 282 0.00 -9.19 -29.38
C HIS A 282 0.26 -8.29 -30.59
N GLN A 283 -0.78 -7.67 -31.15
CA GLN A 283 -0.67 -6.83 -32.33
C GLN A 283 -0.24 -5.39 -31.99
N LYS A 284 0.41 -4.73 -32.95
CA LYS A 284 0.75 -3.30 -32.91
C LYS A 284 -0.25 -2.45 -33.72
N SER A 285 -1.48 -2.93 -33.89
CA SER A 285 -2.52 -2.18 -34.59
C SER A 285 -2.85 -0.89 -33.86
N MET A 286 -3.33 0.11 -34.60
CA MET A 286 -3.75 1.40 -34.02
C MET A 286 -4.86 1.22 -32.98
N LEU A 287 -5.73 0.22 -33.14
CA LEU A 287 -6.72 -0.13 -32.13
C LEU A 287 -6.05 -0.65 -30.84
N ALA A 288 -5.14 -1.62 -30.94
CA ALA A 288 -4.45 -2.19 -29.78
C ALA A 288 -3.63 -1.13 -29.00
N VAL A 289 -2.91 -0.25 -29.72
CA VAL A 289 -2.13 0.83 -29.11
C VAL A 289 -3.05 1.92 -28.55
N GLY A 290 -4.04 2.36 -29.33
CA GLY A 290 -4.99 3.40 -28.93
C GLY A 290 -5.80 3.01 -27.69
N THR A 291 -6.29 1.76 -27.63
CA THR A 291 -7.02 1.28 -26.44
C THR A 291 -6.10 1.18 -25.23
N TRP A 292 -4.85 0.74 -25.38
CA TRP A 292 -3.88 0.73 -24.27
C TRP A 292 -3.62 2.13 -23.72
N VAL A 293 -3.34 3.09 -24.61
CA VAL A 293 -3.12 4.50 -24.23
C VAL A 293 -4.36 5.10 -23.58
N GLY A 294 -5.55 4.83 -24.13
CA GLY A 294 -6.82 5.32 -23.60
C GLY A 294 -7.13 4.77 -22.20
N ILE A 295 -6.91 3.47 -21.97
CA ILE A 295 -7.05 2.85 -20.64
C ILE A 295 -6.07 3.50 -19.65
N ALA A 296 -4.80 3.62 -20.03
CA ALA A 296 -3.79 4.22 -19.17
C ALA A 296 -4.14 5.67 -18.81
N LEU A 297 -4.54 6.48 -19.77
CA LEU A 297 -4.92 7.87 -19.54
C LEU A 297 -6.11 7.96 -18.59
N ALA A 298 -7.16 7.16 -18.83
CA ALA A 298 -8.34 7.14 -17.98
C ALA A 298 -8.01 6.77 -16.52
N LEU A 299 -7.20 5.73 -16.31
CA LEU A 299 -6.81 5.30 -14.97
C LEU A 299 -5.96 6.33 -14.23
N TRP A 300 -5.00 6.96 -14.92
CA TRP A 300 -4.16 8.00 -14.32
C TRP A 300 -4.94 9.28 -14.00
N VAL A 301 -5.91 9.66 -14.83
CA VAL A 301 -6.82 10.79 -14.55
C VAL A 301 -7.68 10.49 -13.31
N ILE A 302 -8.24 9.27 -13.20
CA ILE A 302 -9.02 8.87 -12.02
C ILE A 302 -8.13 8.89 -10.75
N ALA A 303 -6.91 8.36 -10.83
CA ALA A 303 -5.97 8.37 -9.72
C ALA A 303 -5.61 9.81 -9.28
N TRP A 304 -5.42 10.73 -10.25
CA TRP A 304 -5.17 12.14 -9.96
C TRP A 304 -6.36 12.81 -9.27
N VAL A 305 -7.58 12.57 -9.75
CA VAL A 305 -8.82 13.07 -9.14
C VAL A 305 -8.93 12.61 -7.68
N ILE A 306 -8.59 11.34 -7.38
CA ILE A 306 -8.59 10.82 -6.01
C ILE A 306 -7.52 11.51 -5.15
N ALA A 307 -6.31 11.69 -5.68
CA ALA A 307 -5.21 12.34 -4.97
C ALA A 307 -5.54 13.79 -4.58
N GLU A 308 -6.21 14.55 -5.47
CA GLU A 308 -6.66 15.93 -5.21
C GLU A 308 -7.87 16.02 -4.30
N SER A 309 -8.70 14.97 -4.28
CA SER A 309 -9.89 14.91 -3.41
C SER A 309 -9.56 14.52 -1.97
N ILE A 310 -8.42 13.86 -1.74
CA ILE A 310 -7.93 13.49 -0.40
C ILE A 310 -6.45 13.87 -0.30
N PRO A 311 -6.13 15.17 -0.21
CA PRO A 311 -4.75 15.67 -0.26
C PRO A 311 -3.98 15.51 1.07
N VAL A 312 -4.45 14.64 1.96
CA VAL A 312 -3.81 14.31 3.24
C VAL A 312 -3.33 12.87 3.19
N PHE A 313 -2.01 12.69 3.34
CA PHE A 313 -1.35 11.39 3.16
C PHE A 313 -1.93 10.30 4.08
N ASN A 314 -1.99 10.56 5.38
CA ASN A 314 -2.49 9.60 6.37
C ASN A 314 -3.97 9.25 6.16
N ASP A 315 -4.80 10.21 5.72
CA ASP A 315 -6.23 9.97 5.47
C ASP A 315 -6.42 9.06 4.26
N LEU A 316 -5.68 9.32 3.18
CA LEU A 316 -5.71 8.49 1.98
C LEU A 316 -5.24 7.06 2.29
N LEU A 317 -4.10 6.90 2.98
CA LEU A 317 -3.59 5.58 3.34
C LEU A 317 -4.56 4.82 4.26
N SER A 318 -5.13 5.50 5.24
CA SER A 318 -6.12 4.90 6.14
C SER A 318 -7.37 4.43 5.40
N LEU A 319 -7.88 5.24 4.45
CA LEU A 319 -9.02 4.86 3.63
C LEU A 319 -8.72 3.61 2.78
N ILE A 320 -7.52 3.52 2.20
CA ILE A 320 -7.09 2.35 1.43
C ILE A 320 -7.06 1.10 2.29
N SER A 321 -6.47 1.19 3.48
CA SER A 321 -6.44 0.08 4.44
C SER A 321 -7.83 -0.35 4.87
N ALA A 322 -8.72 0.61 5.15
CA ALA A 322 -10.07 0.33 5.58
C ALA A 322 -10.91 -0.35 4.48
N LEU A 323 -10.92 0.22 3.27
CA LEU A 323 -11.73 -0.30 2.16
C LEU A 323 -11.20 -1.59 1.56
N PHE A 324 -9.88 -1.66 1.35
CA PHE A 324 -9.27 -2.70 0.53
C PHE A 324 -8.32 -3.57 1.33
N GLY A 325 -7.43 -2.99 2.14
CA GLY A 325 -6.48 -3.75 2.95
C GLY A 325 -7.18 -4.76 3.87
N SER A 326 -8.24 -4.33 4.55
CA SER A 326 -9.09 -5.13 5.42
C SER A 326 -9.54 -6.44 4.74
N TRP A 327 -10.00 -6.37 3.50
CA TRP A 327 -10.50 -7.52 2.75
C TRP A 327 -9.39 -8.27 2.02
N PHE A 328 -8.58 -7.60 1.21
CA PHE A 328 -7.58 -8.26 0.35
C PHE A 328 -6.42 -8.89 1.13
N SER A 329 -6.05 -8.33 2.27
CA SER A 329 -4.96 -8.85 3.10
C SER A 329 -5.43 -9.71 4.27
N TYR A 330 -6.65 -9.53 4.77
CA TYR A 330 -7.11 -10.26 5.96
C TYR A 330 -8.40 -11.04 5.72
N GLY A 331 -9.48 -10.37 5.29
CA GLY A 331 -10.81 -10.98 5.16
C GLY A 331 -10.87 -12.10 4.13
N PHE A 332 -10.47 -11.85 2.88
CA PHE A 332 -10.49 -12.84 1.81
C PHE A 332 -9.54 -14.00 2.07
N PRO A 333 -8.28 -13.81 2.51
CA PRO A 333 -7.44 -14.93 2.93
C PRO A 333 -8.09 -15.80 4.01
N ALA A 334 -8.72 -15.21 5.03
CA ALA A 334 -9.45 -15.99 6.04
C ALA A 334 -10.59 -16.82 5.44
N ILE A 335 -11.36 -16.23 4.51
CA ILE A 335 -12.40 -16.94 3.75
C ILE A 335 -11.79 -18.06 2.90
N PHE A 336 -10.66 -17.84 2.24
CA PHE A 336 -9.96 -18.85 1.44
C PHE A 336 -9.62 -20.08 2.28
N TRP A 337 -9.13 -19.87 3.51
CA TRP A 337 -8.87 -20.96 4.44
C TRP A 337 -10.14 -21.73 4.79
N LEU A 338 -11.23 -21.02 5.13
CA LEU A 338 -12.51 -21.65 5.50
C LEU A 338 -13.09 -22.47 4.34
N VAL A 339 -13.02 -21.95 3.11
CA VAL A 339 -13.49 -22.65 1.90
C VAL A 339 -12.65 -23.89 1.61
N MET A 340 -11.32 -23.81 1.66
CA MET A 340 -10.44 -24.96 1.44
C MET A 340 -10.66 -26.10 2.45
N ASN A 341 -11.13 -25.77 3.65
CA ASN A 341 -11.32 -26.72 4.75
C ASN A 341 -12.80 -27.05 5.02
N LYS A 342 -13.71 -26.67 4.11
CA LYS A 342 -15.14 -26.94 4.25
C LYS A 342 -15.40 -28.43 4.46
N GLY A 343 -16.23 -28.76 5.47
CA GLY A 343 -16.55 -30.13 5.85
C GLY A 343 -15.60 -30.78 6.86
N VAL A 344 -14.46 -30.14 7.17
CA VAL A 344 -13.47 -30.67 8.13
C VAL A 344 -13.02 -29.63 9.17
N TRP A 345 -13.79 -28.56 9.37
CA TRP A 345 -13.47 -27.49 10.33
C TRP A 345 -13.28 -28.01 11.77
N PHE A 346 -14.08 -29.00 12.18
CA PHE A 346 -14.09 -29.54 13.54
C PHE A 346 -13.54 -30.97 13.63
N SER A 347 -12.83 -31.46 12.60
CA SER A 347 -12.37 -32.85 12.55
C SER A 347 -11.21 -33.16 13.49
N SER A 348 -10.47 -32.16 13.96
CA SER A 348 -9.33 -32.33 14.88
C SER A 348 -9.11 -31.05 15.70
N PRO A 349 -8.50 -31.14 16.90
CA PRO A 349 -8.17 -29.96 17.71
C PRO A 349 -7.39 -28.88 16.94
N ARG A 350 -6.48 -29.31 16.04
CA ARG A 350 -5.74 -28.40 15.16
C ARG A 350 -6.65 -27.66 14.17
N LYS A 351 -7.62 -28.35 13.55
CA LYS A 351 -8.56 -27.72 12.63
C LYS A 351 -9.53 -26.78 13.35
N ILE A 352 -9.95 -27.14 14.57
CA ILE A 352 -10.76 -26.27 15.44
C ILE A 352 -9.99 -24.98 15.72
N LEU A 353 -8.74 -25.08 16.18
CA LEU A 353 -7.89 -23.91 16.45
C LEU A 353 -7.72 -23.03 15.22
N LEU A 354 -7.38 -23.59 14.06
CA LEU A 354 -7.21 -22.81 12.83
C LEU A 354 -8.54 -22.19 12.34
N THR A 355 -9.67 -22.86 12.57
CA THR A 355 -10.99 -22.29 12.28
C THR A 355 -11.23 -21.05 13.14
N ILE A 356 -10.98 -21.15 14.45
CA ILE A 356 -11.10 -20.01 15.38
C ILE A 356 -10.18 -18.86 14.95
N VAL A 357 -8.92 -19.15 14.61
CA VAL A 357 -7.96 -18.12 14.15
C VAL A 357 -8.48 -17.40 12.90
N ASN A 358 -8.99 -18.11 11.90
CA ASN A 358 -9.51 -17.46 10.69
C ASN A 358 -10.81 -16.69 10.95
N LEU A 359 -11.67 -17.16 11.86
CA LEU A 359 -12.86 -16.40 12.27
C LEU A 359 -12.48 -15.11 13.00
N ILE A 360 -11.44 -15.13 13.85
CA ILE A 360 -10.90 -13.94 14.50
C ILE A 360 -10.33 -12.97 13.47
N ILE A 361 -9.52 -13.46 12.51
CA ILE A 361 -8.96 -12.62 11.43
C ILE A 361 -10.07 -12.00 10.57
N LEU A 362 -11.13 -12.75 10.28
CA LEU A 362 -12.29 -12.22 9.58
C LEU A 362 -13.01 -11.14 10.41
N GLY A 363 -13.13 -11.34 11.73
CA GLY A 363 -13.62 -10.31 12.65
C GLY A 363 -12.76 -9.04 12.67
N ILE A 364 -11.43 -9.20 12.68
CA ILE A 364 -10.48 -8.09 12.58
C ILE A 364 -10.65 -7.36 11.24
N ALA A 365 -10.79 -8.09 10.13
CA ALA A 365 -11.05 -7.50 8.81
C ALA A 365 -12.35 -6.67 8.80
N CYS A 366 -13.44 -7.21 9.32
CA CYS A 366 -14.71 -6.50 9.44
C CYS A 366 -14.57 -5.25 10.34
N ALA A 367 -13.85 -5.34 11.45
CA ALA A 367 -13.59 -4.22 12.34
C ALA A 367 -12.76 -3.12 11.66
N ILE A 368 -11.66 -3.48 10.98
CA ILE A 368 -10.84 -2.55 10.20
C ILE A 368 -11.69 -1.88 9.11
N CYS A 369 -12.53 -2.64 8.41
CA CYS A 369 -13.39 -2.08 7.38
C CYS A 369 -14.41 -1.10 7.96
N GLY A 370 -15.18 -1.50 8.97
CA GLY A 370 -16.25 -0.68 9.54
C GLY A 370 -15.73 0.54 10.29
N LEU A 371 -14.85 0.31 11.28
CA LEU A 371 -14.29 1.38 12.10
C LEU A 371 -13.33 2.25 11.29
N GLY A 372 -12.53 1.65 10.41
CA GLY A 372 -11.59 2.37 9.53
C GLY A 372 -12.31 3.30 8.57
N LEU A 373 -13.40 2.84 7.94
CA LEU A 373 -14.23 3.69 7.08
C LEU A 373 -14.84 4.86 7.84
N TYR A 374 -15.33 4.61 9.06
CA TYR A 374 -15.87 5.66 9.90
C TYR A 374 -14.82 6.72 10.24
N VAL A 375 -13.65 6.32 10.75
CA VAL A 375 -12.62 7.29 11.16
C VAL A 375 -11.96 7.99 9.98
N SER A 376 -11.73 7.28 8.86
CA SER A 376 -11.21 7.89 7.63
C SER A 376 -12.23 8.84 7.02
N GLY A 377 -13.50 8.45 6.93
CA GLY A 377 -14.55 9.32 6.41
C GLY A 377 -14.72 10.59 7.25
N LYS A 378 -14.65 10.46 8.58
CA LYS A 378 -14.71 11.61 9.49
C LYS A 378 -13.50 12.53 9.34
N SER A 379 -12.28 11.97 9.36
CA SER A 379 -11.03 12.73 9.17
C SER A 379 -11.01 13.45 7.82
N ILE A 380 -11.42 12.75 6.75
CA ILE A 380 -11.56 13.35 5.42
C ILE A 380 -12.59 14.47 5.49
N HIS A 381 -13.77 14.30 6.08
CA HIS A 381 -14.75 15.39 6.16
C HIS A 381 -14.20 16.64 6.87
N GLU A 382 -13.47 16.44 7.96
CA GLU A 382 -12.87 17.51 8.76
C GLU A 382 -11.72 18.21 8.00
N ASN A 383 -10.84 17.46 7.31
CA ASN A 383 -9.67 18.00 6.61
C ASN A 383 -9.94 18.46 5.16
N SER A 384 -10.75 17.71 4.41
CA SER A 384 -11.00 17.90 2.97
C SER A 384 -11.83 19.15 2.68
N SER A 385 -12.64 19.61 3.64
CA SER A 385 -13.53 20.78 3.50
C SER A 385 -12.78 22.09 3.25
N SER A 386 -11.47 22.15 3.54
CA SER A 386 -10.62 23.33 3.31
C SER A 386 -9.42 23.10 2.39
N ALA A 387 -9.02 21.84 2.15
CA ALA A 387 -7.77 21.52 1.45
C ALA A 387 -7.94 20.94 0.04
N SER A 388 -9.10 20.34 -0.29
CA SER A 388 -9.30 19.63 -1.57
C SER A 388 -9.37 20.58 -2.75
N TRP A 389 -8.71 20.21 -3.86
CA TRP A 389 -8.71 21.01 -5.09
C TRP A 389 -8.22 22.45 -4.88
N THR A 390 -7.22 22.64 -4.01
CA THR A 390 -6.63 23.95 -3.71
C THR A 390 -5.16 24.02 -4.13
N CYS A 391 -4.65 25.23 -4.28
CA CYS A 391 -3.22 25.45 -4.47
C CYS A 391 -2.40 25.36 -3.18
N ALA A 392 -3.00 25.04 -2.03
CA ALA A 392 -2.31 25.04 -0.74
C ALA A 392 -1.15 24.05 -0.71
N ASN A 393 -0.08 24.41 -0.01
CA ASN A 393 1.07 23.54 0.19
C ASN A 393 0.67 22.33 1.04
N ASN A 394 0.86 21.12 0.50
CA ASN A 394 0.58 19.86 1.21
C ASN A 394 1.86 19.18 1.75
N ALA A 395 3.02 19.83 1.65
CA ALA A 395 4.29 19.37 2.24
C ALA A 395 4.51 19.93 3.64
N VAL A 396 3.50 19.75 4.51
CA VAL A 396 3.49 20.25 5.89
C VAL A 396 3.82 19.12 6.86
#